data_AF-A0A0B1TQ96-F1
#
_entry.id   AF-A0A0B1TQ96-F1
#
_cell.length_a   1.000
_cell.length_b   1.000
_cell.length_c   1.000
_cell.angle_alpha   90.00
_cell.angle_beta   90.00
_cell.angle_gamma   90.00
#
_symmetry.space_group_name_H-M   'P 1'
#
loop_
_entity.id
_entity.type
_entity.pdbx_description
1 polymer ?
#
loop_
_entity_poly.entity_id
_entity_poly.type
_entity_poly.pdbx_seq_one_letter_code
_entity_poly.pdbx_strand_id
1 'polypeptide(L)' 'MRWDPRMYGSIETIRVPPDKVWLPDIVLFNNADGNYLVSFYSNVVVEHTGEMLWVPPAVYKSSCIIDVEYFPFDGKA' A
#
# COMPACT_ATOMS: atom_id res chain seq x y z
N MET A 1 -15.93 -9.86 -1.67
CA MET A 1 -15.95 -11.15 -0.95
C MET A 1 -16.68 -10.90 0.37
N ARG A 2 -17.75 -11.62 0.72
CA ARG A 2 -18.53 -11.42 1.96
C ARG A 2 -18.99 -12.78 2.48
N TRP A 3 -19.03 -12.97 3.79
CA TRP A 3 -19.58 -14.18 4.40
C TRP A 3 -20.25 -13.90 5.75
N ASP A 4 -21.09 -14.82 6.20
CA ASP A 4 -21.70 -14.79 7.53
C ASP A 4 -20.83 -15.58 8.52
N PRO A 5 -20.20 -14.96 9.53
CA PRO A 5 -19.34 -15.66 10.49
C PRO A 5 -20.01 -16.87 11.16
N ARG A 6 -21.34 -16.83 11.35
CA ARG A 6 -22.09 -17.93 12.00
C ARG A 6 -22.04 -19.23 11.20
N MET A 7 -21.86 -19.13 9.88
CA MET A 7 -21.75 -20.29 8.99
C MET A 7 -20.32 -20.84 8.90
N TYR A 8 -19.33 -20.11 9.43
CA TYR A 8 -17.90 -20.40 9.28
C TYR A 8 -17.18 -20.37 10.64
N GLY A 9 -17.84 -20.79 11.72
CA GLY A 9 -17.21 -20.94 13.05
C GLY A 9 -16.81 -19.61 13.71
N SER A 10 -17.60 -18.55 13.49
CA SER A 10 -17.34 -17.19 13.98
C SER A 10 -16.02 -16.58 13.47
N ILE A 11 -15.54 -17.03 12.30
CA ILE A 11 -14.40 -16.40 11.63
C ILE A 11 -14.86 -15.05 11.07
N GLU A 12 -14.26 -13.98 11.56
CA GLU A 12 -14.55 -12.61 11.11
C GLU A 12 -13.47 -12.08 10.15
N THR A 13 -12.24 -12.59 10.25
CA THR A 13 -11.11 -12.14 9.43
C THR A 13 -10.31 -13.30 8.85
N ILE A 14 -9.82 -13.12 7.63
CA ILE A 14 -8.88 -14.05 6.98
C ILE A 14 -7.70 -13.30 6.36
N ARG A 15 -6.57 -13.98 6.26
CA ARG A 15 -5.38 -13.50 5.53
C ARG A 15 -5.25 -14.26 4.23
N VAL A 16 -5.25 -13.53 3.13
CA VAL A 16 -5.26 -14.10 1.78
C VAL A 16 -4.03 -13.62 1.02
N PRO A 17 -3.32 -14.52 0.31
CA PRO A 17 -2.25 -14.12 -0.59
C PRO A 17 -2.73 -13.12 -1.68
N PRO A 18 -1.90 -12.14 -2.05
CA PRO A 18 -2.28 -11.07 -2.97
C PRO A 18 -2.59 -11.55 -4.40
N ASP A 19 -2.14 -12.74 -4.80
CA ASP A 19 -2.43 -13.36 -6.12
C ASP A 19 -3.85 -13.97 -6.21
N LYS A 20 -4.55 -14.09 -5.09
CA LYS A 20 -5.90 -14.71 -5.01
C LYS A 20 -7.04 -13.69 -4.99
N VAL A 21 -6.70 -12.41 -4.89
CA VAL A 21 -7.66 -11.31 -4.81
C VAL A 21 -7.26 -10.24 -5.80
N TRP A 22 -8.24 -9.48 -6.28
CA TRP A 22 -7.93 -8.29 -7.06
C TRP A 22 -7.29 -7.24 -6.16
N LEU A 23 -6.21 -6.61 -6.65
CA LEU A 23 -5.50 -5.54 -5.97
C LEU A 23 -5.39 -4.32 -6.91
N PRO A 24 -5.46 -3.10 -6.36
CA PRO A 24 -5.24 -1.91 -7.15
C PRO A 24 -3.74 -1.73 -7.47
N ASP A 25 -3.45 -1.33 -8.70
CA ASP A 25 -2.11 -0.90 -9.11
C ASP A 25 -1.88 0.55 -8.64
N ILE A 26 -1.17 0.72 -7.52
CA ILE A 26 -0.81 2.02 -6.96
C ILE A 26 0.64 2.33 -7.33
N VAL A 27 0.87 3.47 -7.99
CA VAL A 27 2.19 3.89 -8.46
C VAL A 27 2.51 5.32 -8.03
N LEU A 28 3.78 5.58 -7.71
CA LEU A 28 4.28 6.93 -7.47
C LEU A 28 4.63 7.59 -8.81
N PHE A 29 3.90 8.64 -9.20
CA PHE A 29 4.15 9.32 -10.48
C PHE A 29 5.46 10.12 -10.51
N ASN A 30 5.78 10.83 -9.42
CA ASN A 30 7.02 11.59 -9.29
C ASN A 30 8.18 10.72 -8.80
N ASN A 31 8.23 9.46 -9.21
CA ASN A 31 9.30 8.53 -8.82
C ASN A 31 10.64 8.98 -9.42
N ALA A 32 11.66 9.13 -8.56
CA ALA A 32 13.02 9.49 -8.93
C ALA A 32 13.93 8.28 -9.19
N ASP A 33 13.50 7.07 -8.82
CA ASP A 33 14.29 5.82 -8.87
C ASP A 33 13.98 4.95 -10.09
N GLY A 34 12.88 5.23 -10.80
CA GLY A 34 12.37 4.43 -11.93
C GLY A 34 11.72 3.09 -11.53
N ASN A 35 11.67 2.76 -10.24
CA ASN A 35 11.09 1.52 -9.74
C ASN A 35 9.70 1.78 -9.13
N TYR A 36 8.66 1.37 -9.85
CA TYR A 36 7.26 1.69 -9.51
C TYR A 36 6.56 0.59 -8.70
N LEU A 37 7.21 -0.55 -8.53
CA LEU A 37 6.63 -1.73 -7.90
C LEU A 37 6.88 -1.73 -6.39
N VAL A 38 5.90 -2.26 -5.67
CA VAL A 38 5.97 -2.58 -4.25
C VAL A 38 7.09 -3.59 -4.01
N SER A 39 7.97 -3.31 -3.03
CA SER A 39 9.15 -4.15 -2.77
C SER A 39 8.82 -5.52 -2.16
N PHE A 40 7.66 -5.67 -1.52
CA PHE A 40 7.20 -6.93 -0.93
C PHE A 40 5.67 -7.04 -0.93
N TYR A 41 5.15 -8.11 -1.51
CA TYR A 41 3.71 -8.38 -1.57
C TYR A 41 3.25 -9.07 -0.28
N SER A 42 2.77 -8.28 0.69
CA SER A 42 2.19 -8.80 1.93
C SER A 42 0.79 -9.41 1.71
N ASN A 43 0.37 -10.28 2.62
CA ASN A 43 -0.98 -10.83 2.62
C ASN A 43 -2.04 -9.73 2.84
N VAL A 44 -3.19 -9.88 2.21
CA VAL A 44 -4.35 -9.01 2.36
C VAL A 44 -5.19 -9.50 3.53
N VAL A 45 -5.59 -8.59 4.42
CA VAL A 45 -6.58 -8.88 5.46
C VAL A 45 -7.96 -8.62 4.86
N VAL A 46 -8.83 -9.63 4.91
CA VAL A 46 -10.22 -9.52 4.44
C VAL A 46 -11.14 -9.72 5.63
N GLU A 47 -12.04 -8.76 5.83
CA GLU A 47 -13.11 -8.79 6.82
C GLU A 47 -14.35 -9.50 6.26
N HIS A 48 -15.16 -10.10 7.13
CA HIS A 48 -16.39 -10.78 6.73
C HIS A 48 -17.42 -9.85 6.07
N THR A 49 -17.35 -8.56 6.42
CA THR A 49 -18.12 -7.45 5.81
C THR A 49 -17.72 -7.15 4.37
N GLY A 50 -16.57 -7.69 3.93
CA GLY A 50 -15.98 -7.52 2.61
C GLY A 50 -15.05 -6.33 2.46
N GLU A 51 -14.74 -5.65 3.57
CA GLU A 51 -13.64 -4.69 3.62
C GLU A 51 -12.30 -5.43 3.50
N MET A 52 -11.35 -4.79 2.83
CA MET A 52 -10.02 -5.35 2.57
C MET A 52 -8.96 -4.34 2.95
N LEU A 53 -7.96 -4.78 3.73
CA LEU A 53 -6.81 -3.99 4.11
C LEU A 53 -5.54 -4.63 3.55
N TRP A 54 -4.86 -3.90 2.68
CA TRP A 54 -3.57 -4.30 2.12
C TRP A 54 -2.55 -3.19 2.36
N VAL A 55 -1.53 -3.49 3.17
CA VAL A 55 -0.47 -2.55 3.54
C VAL A 55 0.87 -3.23 3.30
N PRO A 56 1.39 -3.19 2.06
CA PRO A 56 2.70 -3.72 1.77
C PRO A 56 3.80 -2.70 2.11
N PRO A 57 4.97 -3.15 2.57
CA PRO A 57 6.11 -2.25 2.72
C PRO A 57 6.69 -1.91 1.34
N ALA A 58 6.92 -0.63 1.10
CA ALA A 58 7.52 -0.11 -0.12
C ALA A 58 8.50 1.03 0.20
N VAL A 59 9.63 1.06 -0.50
CA VAL A 59 10.58 2.17 -0.45
C VAL A 59 10.38 3.01 -1.70
N TYR A 60 9.83 4.21 -1.54
CA TYR A 60 9.64 5.15 -2.62
C TYR A 60 10.67 6.27 -2.55
N LYS A 61 11.27 6.61 -3.70
CA LYS A 61 12.07 7.84 -3.84
C LYS A 61 11.32 8.79 -4.76
N SER A 62 11.00 9.97 -4.25
CA SER A 62 10.32 11.01 -5.01
C SER A 62 11.29 12.07 -5.51
N SER A 63 10.99 12.62 -6.69
CA SER A 63 11.59 13.85 -7.18
C SER A 63 10.90 15.03 -6.49
N CYS A 64 11.69 15.88 -5.84
CA CYS A 64 11.25 17.14 -5.24
C CYS A 64 12.13 18.27 -5.78
N ILE A 65 11.55 19.44 -6.04
CA ILE A 65 12.30 20.63 -6.47
C ILE A 65 12.91 21.26 -5.22
N ILE A 66 14.23 21.36 -5.19
CA ILE A 66 14.96 22.02 -4.10
C ILE A 66 15.20 23.47 -4.51
N ASP A 67 14.67 24.40 -3.73
CA ASP A 67 15.00 25.82 -3.86
C ASP A 67 16.26 26.13 -3.05
N VAL A 68 17.31 26.57 -3.75
CA VAL A 68 18.64 26.85 -3.18
C VAL A 68 18.90 28.34 -2.98
N GLU A 69 17.88 29.19 -3.09
CA GLU A 69 18.03 30.66 -3.00
C GLU A 69 18.67 31.13 -1.68
N TYR A 70 18.40 30.44 -0.56
CA TYR A 70 18.86 30.82 0.77
C TYR A 70 19.84 29.83 1.42
N PHE A 71 20.51 28.97 0.64
CA PHE A 71 21.45 27.99 1.18
C PHE A 71 22.51 28.66 2.09
N PRO A 72 22.77 28.15 3.31
CA PRO A 72 22.33 26.88 3.93
C PRO A 72 21.10 27.01 4.85
N PHE A 73 20.36 28.11 4.80
CA PHE A 73 19.16 28.39 5.60
C PHE A 73 17.87 28.10 4.82
N ASP A 74 17.91 27.21 3.84
CA ASP A 74 16.75 26.79 3.07
C ASP A 74 15.72 26.10 3.98
N GLY A 75 14.49 26.64 3.99
CA GLY A 75 13.36 26.02 4.64
C GLY A 75 12.80 24.93 3.74
N LYS A 76 12.98 23.66 4.12
CA LYS A 76 12.33 22.56 3.40
C LYS A 76 10.83 22.57 3.70
N ALA A 77 10.02 22.63 2.65
CA ALA A 77 8.57 22.45 2.71
C ALA A 77 8.18 20.98 2.85
#